data_AF-A0ABD6WC49-F1
#
_entry.id   AF-A0ABD6WC49-F1
#
_cell.length_a   1.000
_cell.length_b   1.000
_cell.length_c   1.000
_cell.angle_alpha   90.00
_cell.angle_beta   90.00
_cell.angle_gamma   90.00
#
_symmetry.space_group_name_H-M   'P 1'
#
loop_
_entity.id
_entity.type
_entity.pdbx_description
1 polymer ?
#
loop_
_entity_poly.entity_id
_entity_poly.type
_entity_poly.pdbx_seq_one_letter_code
_entity_poly.pdbx_strand_id
1 'polypeptide(L)'
;MLLSWRARRRRSAGLAPEPVPASSLGAEVERVDLPYVATTRFEQPLERVVLPGLGFRGNAVLRLHERGVVIAPIGERETVIPAELLRGAGQGSYVIDRAVEEGGLLVISWSPRGDAIVDSYLRVAEPALRAHLIAELQRLAGPRSSPSHPGAADRGPDTTQKGSSSVPTTRLSTQPTAVLVLEDGRRFLGQAYGARGRTLGEIVFATGMTGYQETLTDPSYAGQIVVQTAPHIGNTGTNDEDRESRRIWVAGYVVRDPSRVVSNFRAQRSLDDDLESDGIVGISAVDTRAITRHIRSAGSMRAGVFSGEDLALPEEEQLALVLGGRQMQGLNLSSAVSTNEQYTVPARGERVGSVAVIDLGVKTSTIHYLSERGFDVQVLPESVSAEQVLALDPSALFFSNGPGDPEASDRHVELLRTTLRADLPFFGICFGNQLLGRALGFGTYKLPFGHRGINQPVLDKLTGRVEITSQNHGFAVDAPIEGELNSPEGFGRVEVSHYSLNDSVVEGLRCLDIPAFSVQYHPEAAAGPHDSNHLFDRFRDMVVQRTAEQGATTTTTGEQK
;
A
#
# COMPACT_ATOMS: atom_id res chain seq x y z
N MET A 1 9.83 -9.38 20.41
CA MET A 1 8.45 -9.90 20.55
C MET A 1 7.50 -8.75 20.83
N LEU A 2 6.57 -8.45 19.92
CA LEU A 2 5.51 -7.46 20.17
C LEU A 2 4.48 -8.10 21.10
N LEU A 3 4.36 -7.56 22.30
CA LEU A 3 3.40 -8.04 23.29
C LEU A 3 2.00 -7.59 22.90
N SER A 4 1.04 -8.52 22.95
CA SER A 4 -0.38 -8.20 22.71
C SER A 4 -0.88 -7.10 23.67
N TRP A 5 -1.82 -6.28 23.22
CA TRP A 5 -2.42 -5.22 24.04
C TRP A 5 -2.93 -5.72 25.40
N ARG A 6 -3.57 -6.91 25.40
CA ARG A 6 -4.03 -7.59 26.63
C ARG A 6 -2.87 -7.93 27.56
N ALA A 7 -1.71 -8.34 27.03
CA ALA A 7 -0.52 -8.64 27.82
C ALA A 7 0.19 -7.39 28.36
N ARG A 8 0.10 -6.24 27.68
CA ARG A 8 0.58 -4.94 28.19
C ARG A 8 -0.32 -4.40 29.30
N ARG A 9 -1.65 -4.46 29.09
CA ARG A 9 -2.64 -4.06 30.10
C ARG A 9 -2.52 -4.87 31.39
N ARG A 10 -2.34 -6.21 31.31
CA ARG A 10 -2.12 -7.05 32.50
C ARG A 10 -0.84 -6.67 33.26
N ARG A 11 0.25 -6.40 32.57
CA ARG A 11 1.53 -5.97 33.19
C ARG A 11 1.50 -4.57 33.79
N SER A 12 0.63 -3.70 33.26
CA SER A 12 0.47 -2.33 33.73
C SER A 12 -0.62 -2.18 34.81
N ALA A 13 -1.38 -3.25 35.11
CA ALA A 13 -2.52 -3.19 36.04
C ALA A 13 -2.11 -2.74 37.45
N GLY A 14 -0.89 -3.07 37.89
CA GLY A 14 -0.33 -2.64 39.17
C GLY A 14 0.07 -1.15 39.22
N LEU A 15 0.09 -0.45 38.08
CA LEU A 15 0.47 0.96 37.98
C LEU A 15 -0.73 1.91 37.87
N ALA A 16 -1.97 1.40 37.87
CA ALA A 16 -3.14 2.27 37.75
C ALA A 16 -3.22 3.25 38.95
N PRO A 17 -3.36 4.57 38.71
CA PRO A 17 -3.53 5.55 39.77
C PRO A 17 -4.91 5.43 40.42
N GLU A 18 -5.01 5.90 41.66
CA GLU A 18 -6.32 6.01 42.32
C GLU A 18 -7.21 7.01 41.58
N PRO A 19 -8.50 6.71 41.35
CA PRO A 19 -9.38 7.64 40.66
C PRO A 19 -9.70 8.86 41.53
N VAL A 20 -9.39 10.05 41.03
CA VAL A 20 -9.71 11.33 41.67
C VAL A 20 -10.50 12.20 40.68
N PRO A 21 -11.54 12.94 41.10
CA PRO A 21 -12.29 13.81 40.20
C PRO A 21 -11.47 15.06 39.80
N ALA A 22 -11.59 15.54 38.57
CA ALA A 22 -10.90 16.74 38.10
C ALA A 22 -11.25 18.00 38.94
N SER A 23 -12.44 18.06 39.53
CA SER A 23 -12.85 19.15 40.43
C SER A 23 -11.96 19.29 41.68
N SER A 24 -11.24 18.22 42.05
CA SER A 24 -10.27 18.27 43.15
C SER A 24 -9.03 19.11 42.83
N LEU A 25 -8.75 19.38 41.55
CA LEU A 25 -7.55 20.12 41.13
C LEU A 25 -7.70 21.63 41.20
N GLY A 26 -8.88 22.16 41.55
CA GLY A 26 -9.16 23.60 41.50
C GLY A 26 -9.58 24.07 40.11
N ALA A 27 -9.58 25.38 39.89
CA ALA A 27 -10.05 25.97 38.64
C ALA A 27 -9.18 25.53 37.44
N GLU A 28 -9.82 25.37 36.28
CA GLU A 28 -9.10 25.19 35.00
C GLU A 28 -8.49 26.53 34.60
N VAL A 29 -7.17 26.54 34.41
CA VAL A 29 -6.38 27.73 34.10
C VAL A 29 -6.11 27.83 32.61
N GLU A 30 -5.89 26.69 31.94
CA GLU A 30 -5.58 26.64 30.52
C GLU A 30 -6.05 25.32 29.91
N ARG A 31 -6.49 25.39 28.66
CA ARG A 31 -6.97 24.25 27.89
C ARG A 31 -6.32 24.24 26.52
N VAL A 32 -5.71 23.12 26.15
CA VAL A 32 -5.02 22.95 24.87
C VAL A 32 -5.42 21.63 24.22
N ASP A 33 -5.88 21.71 22.97
CA ASP A 33 -6.17 20.53 22.16
C ASP A 33 -4.89 20.08 21.44
N LEU A 34 -4.44 18.86 21.73
CA LEU A 34 -3.18 18.36 21.21
C LEU A 34 -3.13 16.82 21.18
N PRO A 35 -2.36 16.19 20.28
CA PRO A 35 -2.31 14.74 20.22
C PRO A 35 -1.57 14.14 21.42
N TYR A 36 -2.21 13.22 22.14
CA TYR A 36 -1.54 12.32 23.07
C TYR A 36 -0.83 11.19 22.29
N VAL A 37 0.42 10.91 22.64
CA VAL A 37 1.29 9.96 21.91
C VAL A 37 1.34 8.60 22.61
N ALA A 38 1.91 8.56 23.82
CA ALA A 38 2.02 7.34 24.63
C ALA A 38 2.40 7.67 26.08
N THR A 39 2.40 6.64 26.92
CA THR A 39 2.98 6.66 28.26
C THR A 39 3.98 5.52 28.40
N THR A 40 5.18 5.79 28.92
CA THR A 40 6.26 4.80 29.08
C THR A 40 6.78 4.78 30.51
N ARG A 41 7.55 3.76 30.88
CA ARG A 41 8.32 3.84 32.13
C ARG A 41 9.43 4.87 31.98
N PHE A 42 9.72 5.61 33.05
CA PHE A 42 10.74 6.66 33.05
C PHE A 42 12.15 6.11 32.75
N GLU A 43 12.53 5.01 33.40
CA GLU A 43 13.85 4.37 33.21
C GLU A 43 13.95 3.54 31.92
N GLN A 44 12.82 3.24 31.28
CA GLN A 44 12.75 2.45 30.06
C GLN A 44 11.83 3.15 29.03
N PRO A 45 12.31 4.18 28.33
CA PRO A 45 11.49 4.98 27.40
C PRO A 45 10.89 4.19 26.22
N LEU A 46 11.36 2.95 25.97
CA LEU A 46 10.81 2.06 24.96
C LEU A 46 9.73 1.11 25.53
N GLU A 47 9.58 1.02 26.85
CA GLU A 47 8.58 0.18 27.51
C GLU A 47 7.26 0.96 27.70
N ARG A 48 6.34 0.78 26.76
CA ARG A 48 5.00 1.38 26.83
C ARG A 48 4.15 0.76 27.95
N VAL A 49 3.56 1.64 28.76
CA VAL A 49 2.62 1.31 29.83
C VAL A 49 1.20 1.67 29.39
N VAL A 50 0.22 0.88 29.81
CA VAL A 50 -1.20 1.14 29.56
C VAL A 50 -1.86 1.54 30.88
N LEU A 51 -2.15 2.82 31.05
CA LEU A 51 -2.89 3.34 32.20
C LEU A 51 -4.35 3.63 31.82
N PRO A 52 -5.30 3.64 32.78
CA PRO A 52 -6.68 4.04 32.51
C PRO A 52 -6.71 5.41 31.82
N GLY A 53 -7.37 5.51 30.65
CA GLY A 53 -7.42 6.76 29.87
C GLY A 53 -6.21 7.04 28.97
N LEU A 54 -5.05 6.42 29.25
CA LEU A 54 -3.79 6.61 28.50
C LEU A 54 -3.35 5.30 27.82
N GLY A 55 -4.29 4.68 27.11
CA GLY A 55 -4.06 3.41 26.42
C GLY A 55 -3.77 3.54 24.94
N PHE A 56 -4.39 4.52 24.27
CA PHE A 56 -4.39 4.68 22.82
C PHE A 56 -3.88 6.06 22.42
N ARG A 57 -3.13 6.11 21.32
CA ARG A 57 -2.68 7.35 20.71
C ARG A 57 -3.86 8.02 20.01
N GLY A 58 -4.01 9.34 20.13
CA GLY A 58 -5.09 10.06 19.48
C GLY A 58 -5.12 11.54 19.87
N ASN A 59 -6.09 12.26 19.33
CA ASN A 59 -6.37 13.63 19.76
C ASN A 59 -6.76 13.62 21.24
N ALA A 60 -6.26 14.59 22.00
CA ALA A 60 -6.53 14.73 23.41
C ALA A 60 -6.70 16.21 23.78
N VAL A 61 -7.29 16.43 24.95
CA VAL A 61 -7.33 17.73 25.60
C VAL A 61 -6.41 17.69 26.81
N LEU A 62 -5.42 18.58 26.83
CA LEU A 62 -4.61 18.86 28.00
C LEU A 62 -5.24 20.04 28.75
N ARG A 63 -5.58 19.85 30.02
CA ARG A 63 -6.12 20.91 30.89
C ARG A 63 -5.19 21.14 32.06
N LEU A 64 -4.66 22.36 32.18
CA LEU A 64 -3.91 22.79 33.35
C LEU A 64 -4.89 23.33 34.40
N HIS A 65 -4.76 22.84 35.62
CA HIS A 65 -5.51 23.30 36.78
C HIS A 65 -4.56 23.89 37.82
N GLU A 66 -5.10 24.63 38.78
CA GLU A 66 -4.32 25.25 39.86
C GLU A 66 -3.44 24.25 40.64
N ARG A 67 -3.92 23.01 40.80
CA ARG A 67 -3.27 21.96 41.60
C ARG A 67 -3.04 20.66 40.83
N GLY A 68 -2.92 20.72 39.50
CA GLY A 68 -2.58 19.54 38.71
C GLY A 68 -2.89 19.69 37.23
N VAL A 69 -2.92 18.56 36.54
CA VAL A 69 -3.16 18.49 35.10
C VAL A 69 -4.10 17.34 34.78
N VAL A 70 -4.94 17.51 33.75
CA VAL A 70 -5.78 16.45 33.20
C VAL A 70 -5.38 16.20 31.76
N ILE A 71 -5.15 14.92 31.43
CA ILE A 71 -4.99 14.46 30.05
C ILE A 71 -6.24 13.69 29.67
N ALA A 72 -6.99 14.17 28.68
CA ALA A 72 -8.25 13.57 28.24
C ALA A 72 -8.21 13.23 26.75
N PRO A 73 -7.75 12.02 26.38
CA PRO A 73 -7.87 11.54 25.00
C PRO A 73 -9.35 11.39 24.58
N ILE A 74 -9.67 11.76 23.34
CA ILE A 74 -11.04 11.72 22.83
C ILE A 74 -11.54 10.28 22.78
N GLY A 75 -12.73 10.03 23.32
CA GLY A 75 -13.34 8.70 23.36
C GLY A 75 -12.84 7.80 24.50
N GLU A 76 -11.90 8.29 25.33
CA GLU A 76 -11.36 7.58 26.48
C GLU A 76 -11.69 8.30 27.79
N ARG A 77 -11.51 7.60 28.91
CA ARG A 77 -11.63 8.20 30.24
C ARG A 77 -10.52 9.23 30.45
N GLU A 78 -10.83 10.37 31.07
CA GLU A 78 -9.81 11.35 31.47
C GLU A 78 -8.86 10.79 32.55
N THR A 79 -7.59 11.21 32.49
CA THR A 79 -6.57 10.91 33.49
C THR A 79 -6.23 12.18 34.26
N VAL A 80 -6.59 12.18 35.53
CA VAL A 80 -6.37 13.30 36.46
C VAL A 80 -5.04 13.07 37.18
N ILE A 81 -4.12 14.04 37.09
CA ILE A 81 -2.78 13.97 37.66
C ILE A 81 -2.63 15.15 38.63
N PRO A 82 -2.84 14.94 39.94
CA PRO A 82 -2.58 15.94 40.97
C PRO A 82 -1.12 16.40 40.98
N ALA A 83 -0.88 17.66 41.37
CA ALA A 83 0.45 18.26 41.40
C ALA A 83 1.45 17.47 42.26
N GLU A 84 1.00 16.83 43.33
CA GLU A 84 1.83 15.99 44.19
C GLU A 84 2.36 14.72 43.51
N LEU A 85 1.69 14.25 42.46
CA LEU A 85 2.11 13.12 41.64
C LEU A 85 3.06 13.53 40.51
N LEU A 86 3.10 14.82 40.15
CA LEU A 86 4.05 15.32 39.18
C LEU A 86 5.49 15.20 39.71
N ARG A 87 6.41 14.88 38.79
CA ARG A 87 7.85 14.78 39.03
C ARG A 87 8.65 15.74 38.15
N GLY A 88 8.04 16.20 37.05
CA GLY A 88 8.58 17.26 36.21
C GLY A 88 7.94 17.28 34.84
N ALA A 89 8.35 18.24 34.04
CA ALA A 89 8.05 18.28 32.62
C ALA A 89 9.28 18.74 31.84
N GLY A 90 9.34 18.36 30.57
CA GLY A 90 10.46 18.71 29.71
C GLY A 90 10.18 18.40 28.26
N GLN A 91 11.26 18.39 27.49
CA GLN A 91 11.24 18.04 26.09
C GLN A 91 12.04 16.76 25.86
N GLY A 92 11.43 15.79 25.18
CA GLY A 92 12.03 14.50 24.91
C GLY A 92 12.10 14.22 23.42
N SER A 93 13.30 13.99 22.90
CA SER A 93 13.55 13.46 21.55
C SER A 93 13.66 11.95 21.61
N TYR A 94 12.55 11.27 21.93
CA TYR A 94 12.53 9.81 22.08
C TYR A 94 11.87 9.11 20.91
N VAL A 95 12.35 7.89 20.68
CA VAL A 95 11.76 6.93 19.75
C VAL A 95 10.58 6.24 20.45
N ILE A 96 9.44 6.92 20.52
CA ILE A 96 8.20 6.28 20.96
C ILE A 96 7.58 5.62 19.74
N ASP A 97 7.48 4.29 19.77
CA ASP A 97 6.92 3.50 18.66
C ASP A 97 7.60 3.80 17.29
N ARG A 98 8.94 4.01 17.28
CA ARG A 98 9.79 4.24 16.08
C ARG A 98 9.68 5.62 15.39
N ALA A 99 9.09 6.63 16.03
CA ALA A 99 9.06 7.99 15.48
C ALA A 99 10.04 8.93 16.21
N VAL A 100 10.90 9.61 15.45
CA VAL A 100 11.65 10.78 15.92
C VAL A 100 10.84 12.01 15.49
N GLU A 101 10.50 12.89 16.44
CA GLU A 101 9.82 14.14 16.13
C GLU A 101 10.81 15.30 16.12
N GLU A 102 10.88 15.99 14.99
CA GLU A 102 11.67 17.21 14.82
C GLU A 102 11.12 18.28 15.77
N GLY A 103 11.94 18.72 16.73
CA GLY A 103 11.53 19.65 17.80
C GLY A 103 11.07 19.00 19.12
N GLY A 104 11.01 17.66 19.20
CA GLY A 104 10.75 16.91 20.44
C GLY A 104 9.31 16.94 20.95
N LEU A 105 8.96 15.97 21.80
CA LEU A 105 7.64 15.86 22.44
C LEU A 105 7.62 16.59 23.78
N LEU A 106 6.45 17.12 24.18
CA LEU A 106 6.19 17.50 25.57
C LEU A 106 6.17 16.22 26.40
N VAL A 107 6.99 16.18 27.45
CA VAL A 107 7.08 15.07 28.39
C VAL A 107 6.53 15.52 29.73
N ILE A 108 5.59 14.76 30.29
CA ILE A 108 5.08 14.93 31.65
C ILE A 108 5.50 13.70 32.45
N SER A 109 6.44 13.88 33.38
CA SER A 109 6.92 12.82 34.27
C SER A 109 6.11 12.82 35.57
N TRP A 110 5.55 11.69 35.96
CA TRP A 110 4.68 11.58 37.14
C TRP A 110 4.67 10.17 37.74
N SER A 111 4.23 10.08 39.00
CA SER A 111 4.17 8.82 39.75
C SER A 111 2.73 8.33 39.88
N PRO A 112 2.28 7.36 39.06
CA PRO A 112 0.89 6.92 39.11
C PRO A 112 0.60 6.06 40.34
N ARG A 113 1.60 5.33 40.87
CA ARG A 113 1.47 4.53 42.10
C ARG A 113 2.83 4.23 42.73
N GLY A 114 2.95 4.44 44.05
CA GLY A 114 4.20 4.22 44.78
C GLY A 114 5.35 5.06 44.22
N ASP A 115 6.56 4.48 44.20
CA ASP A 115 7.76 5.14 43.69
C ASP A 115 7.97 4.97 42.17
N ALA A 116 7.05 4.30 41.47
CA ALA A 116 7.15 4.14 40.02
C ALA A 116 6.98 5.50 39.33
N ILE A 117 7.82 5.80 38.35
CA ILE A 117 7.74 7.02 37.52
C ILE A 117 7.44 6.61 36.08
N VAL A 118 6.50 7.32 35.46
CA VAL A 118 6.15 7.18 34.05
C VAL A 118 6.24 8.53 33.35
N ASP A 119 6.46 8.47 32.04
CA ASP A 119 6.46 9.65 31.17
C ASP A 119 5.27 9.58 30.23
N SER A 120 4.41 10.60 30.27
CA SER A 120 3.33 10.79 29.31
C SER A 120 3.77 11.81 28.26
N TYR A 121 3.61 11.44 26.99
CA TYR A 121 4.12 12.22 25.87
C TYR A 121 3.00 12.81 25.03
N LEU A 122 3.13 14.09 24.72
CA LEU A 122 2.14 14.87 23.98
C LEU A 122 2.82 15.66 22.86
N ARG A 123 2.17 15.74 21.70
CA ARG A 123 2.71 16.44 20.53
C ARG A 123 2.26 17.89 20.54
N VAL A 124 3.20 18.82 20.60
CA VAL A 124 2.95 20.27 20.55
C VAL A 124 3.68 20.84 19.34
N ALA A 125 2.91 21.20 18.29
CA ALA A 125 3.46 21.65 17.02
C ALA A 125 4.20 23.00 17.16
N GLU A 126 3.64 23.92 17.94
CA GLU A 126 4.20 25.26 18.15
C GLU A 126 5.30 25.26 19.23
N PRO A 127 6.56 25.65 18.92
CA PRO A 127 7.65 25.66 19.89
C PRO A 127 7.41 26.58 21.09
N ALA A 128 6.79 27.75 20.88
CA ALA A 128 6.49 28.70 21.94
C ALA A 128 5.47 28.15 22.93
N LEU A 129 4.39 27.54 22.42
CA LEU A 129 3.39 26.86 23.24
C LEU A 129 4.00 25.70 24.03
N ARG A 130 4.89 24.92 23.43
CA ARG A 130 5.60 23.84 24.12
C ARG A 130 6.44 24.37 25.28
N ALA A 131 7.22 25.42 25.06
CA ALA A 131 8.04 26.04 26.10
C ALA A 131 7.18 26.59 27.25
N HIS A 132 6.05 27.24 26.94
CA HIS A 132 5.06 27.71 27.91
C HIS A 132 4.49 26.56 28.76
N LEU A 133 4.00 25.50 28.12
CA LEU A 133 3.44 24.34 28.82
C LEU A 133 4.47 23.64 29.72
N ILE A 134 5.73 23.52 29.28
CA ILE A 134 6.82 22.97 30.09
C ILE A 134 7.01 23.82 31.35
N ALA A 135 7.05 25.15 31.22
CA ALA A 135 7.25 26.05 32.36
C ALA A 135 6.11 25.95 33.38
N GLU A 136 4.84 25.93 32.93
CA GLU A 136 3.70 25.79 33.84
C GLU A 136 3.65 24.43 34.54
N LEU A 137 3.95 23.34 33.82
CA LEU A 137 3.99 22.00 34.41
C LEU A 137 5.16 21.84 35.40
N GLN A 138 6.31 22.47 35.14
CA GLN A 138 7.42 22.55 36.09
C GLN A 138 7.05 23.34 37.34
N ARG A 139 6.32 24.46 37.17
CA ARG A 139 5.80 25.26 38.29
C ARG A 139 4.84 24.44 39.16
N LEU A 140 3.96 23.65 38.55
CA LEU A 140 3.03 22.75 39.25
C LEU A 140 3.75 21.61 39.98
N ALA A 141 4.82 21.04 39.41
CA ALA A 141 5.58 19.97 40.05
C ALA A 141 6.38 20.43 41.29
N GLY A 142 6.70 21.73 41.38
CA GLY A 142 7.47 22.33 42.45
C GLY A 142 8.97 21.95 42.44
N PRO A 143 9.78 22.41 43.41
CA PRO A 143 11.25 22.25 43.43
C PRO A 143 11.73 20.83 43.74
N ARG A 144 10.87 19.81 43.60
CA ARG A 144 11.27 18.41 43.78
C ARG A 144 12.23 18.06 42.65
N SER A 145 13.40 17.54 43.00
CA SER A 145 14.49 17.23 42.07
C SER A 145 13.95 16.57 40.80
N SER A 146 13.94 17.30 39.69
CA SER A 146 13.60 16.75 38.39
C SER A 146 14.57 15.61 38.14
N PRO A 147 14.11 14.36 38.00
CA PRO A 147 15.02 13.26 37.73
C PRO A 147 15.73 13.54 36.41
N SER A 148 17.07 13.50 36.39
CA SER A 148 17.85 13.69 35.19
C SER A 148 17.51 12.59 34.20
N HIS A 149 16.90 12.98 33.09
CA HIS A 149 16.43 12.04 32.07
C HIS A 149 17.63 11.35 31.39
N PRO A 150 17.67 10.02 31.26
CA PRO A 150 18.83 9.29 30.74
C PRO A 150 19.16 9.51 29.25
N GLY A 151 18.60 10.52 28.59
CA GLY A 151 18.86 10.88 27.19
C GLY A 151 19.32 12.32 26.93
N ALA A 152 19.61 13.11 27.97
CA ALA A 152 19.89 14.55 27.84
C ALA A 152 21.37 14.96 27.73
N ALA A 153 22.32 14.03 27.55
CA ALA A 153 23.76 14.36 27.46
C ALA A 153 24.24 14.57 26.00
N ASP A 154 24.30 15.85 25.64
CA ASP A 154 25.40 16.59 25.01
C ASP A 154 26.12 16.07 23.74
N ARG A 155 26.03 16.89 22.69
CA ARG A 155 26.95 16.91 21.54
C ARG A 155 28.10 17.86 21.86
N GLY A 156 29.29 17.32 22.14
CA GLY A 156 30.55 18.08 22.25
C GLY A 156 31.66 17.46 21.40
N PRO A 157 32.69 18.23 20.97
CA PRO A 157 33.57 17.85 19.87
C PRO A 157 34.61 16.80 20.26
N ASP A 158 34.78 15.84 19.36
CA ASP A 158 35.66 14.69 19.49
C ASP A 158 37.15 15.11 19.51
N THR A 159 37.78 14.97 20.68
CA THR A 159 39.23 14.99 20.82
C THR A 159 39.64 13.86 21.76
N THR A 160 40.08 12.72 21.21
CA THR A 160 41.24 11.97 21.70
C THR A 160 41.60 10.82 20.77
N GLN A 161 42.87 10.81 20.36
CA GLN A 161 43.52 9.80 19.55
C GLN A 161 43.89 8.53 20.35
N LYS A 162 44.03 7.43 19.57
CA LYS A 162 44.90 6.23 19.70
C LYS A 162 44.33 4.97 20.33
N GLY A 163 44.30 3.92 19.49
CA GLY A 163 44.26 2.51 19.87
C GLY A 163 44.00 1.62 18.63
N SER A 164 45.07 1.20 17.95
CA SER A 164 45.05 0.46 16.69
C SER A 164 44.67 -1.02 16.82
N SER A 165 43.71 -1.49 16.02
CA SER A 165 43.73 -2.85 15.44
C SER A 165 42.89 -2.86 14.15
N SER A 166 43.56 -3.03 13.02
CA SER A 166 43.03 -2.94 11.67
C SER A 166 42.28 -4.21 11.24
N VAL A 167 40.98 -4.11 11.09
CA VAL A 167 40.22 -4.84 10.07
C VAL A 167 39.90 -3.81 8.99
N PRO A 168 40.14 -4.07 7.69
CA PRO A 168 39.83 -3.10 6.66
C PRO A 168 38.30 -3.04 6.49
N THR A 169 37.65 -2.22 7.30
CA THR A 169 36.30 -1.75 7.00
C THR A 169 36.45 -0.73 5.90
N THR A 170 36.18 -1.12 4.66
CA THR A 170 35.95 -0.19 3.56
C THR A 170 34.93 0.83 4.05
N ARG A 171 35.35 2.06 4.35
CA ARG A 171 34.41 3.14 4.63
C ARG A 171 33.64 3.35 3.34
N LEU A 172 32.40 2.85 3.29
CA LEU A 172 31.45 3.22 2.26
C LEU A 172 31.43 4.75 2.20
N SER A 173 31.62 5.29 1.00
CA SER A 173 31.43 6.72 0.74
C SER A 173 30.10 7.17 1.35
N THR A 174 30.14 8.18 2.21
CA THR A 174 28.94 8.77 2.82
C THR A 174 28.23 9.74 1.86
N GLN A 175 28.76 9.96 0.66
CA GLN A 175 28.12 10.85 -0.31
C GLN A 175 26.97 10.13 -1.02
N PRO A 176 25.83 10.79 -1.21
CA PRO A 176 24.75 10.28 -2.04
C PRO A 176 25.23 10.01 -3.46
N THR A 177 24.81 8.88 -4.03
CA THR A 177 25.11 8.51 -5.43
C THR A 177 23.87 8.44 -6.31
N ALA A 178 22.71 8.78 -5.75
CA ALA A 178 21.47 8.97 -6.48
C ALA A 178 20.54 9.98 -5.76
N VAL A 179 19.60 10.55 -6.51
CA VAL A 179 18.52 11.39 -6.00
C VAL A 179 17.19 11.00 -6.63
N LEU A 180 16.16 10.87 -5.80
CA LEU A 180 14.77 10.82 -6.23
C LEU A 180 14.20 12.24 -6.18
N VAL A 181 13.62 12.70 -7.29
CA VAL A 181 13.01 14.02 -7.43
C VAL A 181 11.53 13.86 -7.74
N LEU A 182 10.68 14.55 -7.00
CA LEU A 182 9.23 14.53 -7.19
C LEU A 182 8.77 15.79 -7.94
N GLU A 183 7.62 15.70 -8.60
CA GLU A 183 6.96 16.79 -9.32
C GLU A 183 6.74 18.05 -8.46
N ASP A 184 6.55 17.90 -7.15
CA ASP A 184 6.41 19.01 -6.22
C ASP A 184 7.74 19.61 -5.74
N GLY A 185 8.87 19.19 -6.33
CA GLY A 185 10.21 19.66 -6.02
C GLY A 185 10.87 18.97 -4.82
N ARG A 186 10.21 18.01 -4.15
CA ARG A 186 10.86 17.26 -3.06
C ARG A 186 11.97 16.36 -3.59
N ARG A 187 13.04 16.27 -2.80
CA ARG A 187 14.27 15.54 -3.16
C ARG A 187 14.63 14.57 -2.04
N PHE A 188 14.93 13.33 -2.40
CA PHE A 188 15.39 12.30 -1.48
C PHE A 188 16.74 11.77 -1.95
N LEU A 189 17.78 12.09 -1.19
CA LEU A 189 19.15 11.66 -1.45
C LEU A 189 19.36 10.24 -0.95
N GLY A 190 20.02 9.41 -1.75
CA GLY A 190 20.24 8.01 -1.45
C GLY A 190 21.44 7.45 -2.19
N GLN A 191 21.46 6.13 -2.34
CA GLN A 191 22.50 5.40 -3.05
C GLN A 191 21.92 4.78 -4.32
N ALA A 192 22.65 4.81 -5.43
CA ALA A 192 22.24 4.14 -6.66
C ALA A 192 21.99 2.65 -6.40
N TYR A 193 20.93 2.12 -7.00
CA TYR A 193 20.53 0.72 -6.86
C TYR A 193 19.98 0.21 -8.19
N GLY A 194 20.52 -0.91 -8.71
CA GLY A 194 20.27 -1.32 -10.08
C GLY A 194 21.08 -0.50 -11.09
N ALA A 195 20.55 -0.32 -12.30
CA ALA A 195 21.23 0.39 -13.37
C ALA A 195 21.49 1.87 -13.02
N ARG A 196 22.59 2.42 -13.57
CA ARG A 196 22.95 3.84 -13.43
C ARG A 196 22.38 4.67 -14.57
N GLY A 197 22.06 5.93 -14.29
CA GLY A 197 21.47 6.88 -15.24
C GLY A 197 20.22 7.54 -14.66
N ARG A 198 19.24 7.85 -15.53
CA ARG A 198 17.95 8.37 -15.13
C ARG A 198 16.78 7.47 -15.51
N THR A 199 15.71 7.58 -14.75
CA THR A 199 14.37 7.14 -15.15
C THR A 199 13.32 8.15 -14.74
N LEU A 200 12.18 8.16 -15.45
CA LEU A 200 11.03 9.02 -15.21
C LEU A 200 9.77 8.15 -15.18
N GLY A 201 8.81 8.50 -14.32
CA GLY A 201 7.54 7.78 -14.23
C GLY A 201 6.61 8.36 -13.19
N GLU A 202 5.44 7.74 -13.03
CA GLU A 202 4.55 8.05 -11.91
C GLU A 202 5.03 7.32 -10.65
N ILE A 203 5.26 8.06 -9.55
CA ILE A 203 5.67 7.45 -8.30
C ILE A 203 4.46 6.88 -7.54
N VAL A 204 4.63 5.64 -7.10
CA VAL A 204 3.64 4.87 -6.35
C VAL A 204 4.31 4.15 -5.20
N PHE A 205 3.57 3.68 -4.20
CA PHE A 205 4.12 2.83 -3.14
C PHE A 205 3.38 1.50 -3.05
N ALA A 206 4.09 0.43 -2.68
CA ALA A 206 3.52 -0.90 -2.49
C ALA A 206 3.73 -1.40 -1.04
N THR A 207 2.66 -1.91 -0.43
CA THR A 207 2.67 -2.36 0.98
C THR A 207 3.09 -3.81 1.20
N GLY A 208 3.35 -4.56 0.12
CA GLY A 208 3.82 -5.93 0.18
C GLY A 208 5.08 -6.07 1.03
N MET A 209 5.07 -6.99 2.00
CA MET A 209 6.26 -7.33 2.79
C MET A 209 7.10 -8.45 2.18
N THR A 210 6.52 -9.16 1.22
CA THR A 210 7.10 -10.26 0.46
C THR A 210 6.67 -10.11 -0.99
N GLY A 211 7.31 -10.85 -1.89
CA GLY A 211 6.89 -10.92 -3.28
C GLY A 211 7.29 -9.70 -4.12
N TYR A 212 8.47 -9.15 -3.84
CA TYR A 212 9.00 -8.00 -4.59
C TYR A 212 9.31 -8.39 -6.04
N GLN A 213 9.69 -9.63 -6.32
CA GLN A 213 10.00 -10.06 -7.68
C GLN A 213 8.74 -10.12 -8.55
N GLU A 214 7.68 -10.72 -8.02
CA GLU A 214 6.35 -10.78 -8.64
C GLU A 214 5.81 -9.36 -8.86
N THR A 215 5.99 -8.47 -7.88
CA THR A 215 5.65 -7.05 -8.00
C THR A 215 6.42 -6.37 -9.14
N LEU A 216 7.74 -6.60 -9.24
CA LEU A 216 8.59 -5.97 -10.26
C LEU A 216 8.27 -6.48 -11.67
N THR A 217 7.82 -7.73 -11.78
CA THR A 217 7.49 -8.38 -13.05
C THR A 217 5.99 -8.32 -13.39
N ASP A 218 5.17 -7.63 -12.60
CA ASP A 218 3.78 -7.31 -12.93
C ASP A 218 3.72 -6.19 -14.00
N PRO A 219 3.18 -6.47 -15.19
CA PRO A 219 3.08 -5.48 -16.27
C PRO A 219 2.26 -4.23 -15.92
N SER A 220 1.40 -4.31 -14.93
CA SER A 220 0.55 -3.19 -14.48
C SER A 220 1.37 -2.02 -13.89
N TYR A 221 2.63 -2.26 -13.51
CA TYR A 221 3.57 -1.20 -13.08
C TYR A 221 4.33 -0.51 -14.23
N ALA A 222 4.04 -0.82 -15.49
CA ALA A 222 4.70 -0.15 -16.61
C ALA A 222 4.57 1.38 -16.50
N GLY A 223 5.71 2.08 -16.62
CA GLY A 223 5.76 3.55 -16.48
C GLY A 223 5.68 4.08 -15.05
N GLN A 224 5.71 3.20 -14.04
CA GLN A 224 5.65 3.59 -12.62
C GLN A 224 6.98 3.35 -11.90
N ILE A 225 7.33 4.29 -11.02
CA ILE A 225 8.45 4.16 -10.09
C ILE A 225 7.89 3.63 -8.76
N VAL A 226 8.27 2.40 -8.39
CA VAL A 226 7.70 1.72 -7.23
C VAL A 226 8.53 1.95 -5.98
N VAL A 227 7.88 2.50 -4.94
CA VAL A 227 8.44 2.64 -3.60
C VAL A 227 8.02 1.46 -2.74
N GLN A 228 8.98 0.65 -2.31
CA GLN A 228 8.71 -0.43 -1.40
C GLN A 228 8.64 0.08 0.04
N THR A 229 7.50 -0.14 0.69
CA THR A 229 7.34 0.26 2.10
C THR A 229 8.04 -0.70 3.06
N ALA A 230 8.15 -1.98 2.68
CA ALA A 230 8.91 -2.96 3.44
C ALA A 230 10.41 -2.59 3.40
N PRO A 231 11.08 -2.49 4.57
CA PRO A 231 12.38 -1.85 4.63
C PRO A 231 13.51 -2.69 4.01
N HIS A 232 13.46 -4.02 4.19
CA HIS A 232 14.48 -4.94 3.71
C HIS A 232 14.00 -5.65 2.45
N ILE A 233 14.73 -5.47 1.34
CA ILE A 233 14.34 -5.96 0.01
C ILE A 233 15.49 -6.68 -0.67
N GLY A 234 15.20 -7.76 -1.39
CA GLY A 234 16.23 -8.63 -2.00
C GLY A 234 16.73 -9.74 -1.07
N ASN A 235 16.15 -9.93 0.11
CA ASN A 235 16.57 -10.93 1.10
C ASN A 235 16.48 -12.37 0.58
N THR A 236 15.54 -12.66 -0.31
CA THR A 236 15.36 -13.98 -0.94
C THR A 236 15.98 -14.10 -2.32
N GLY A 237 16.68 -13.07 -2.80
CA GLY A 237 17.16 -13.01 -4.18
C GLY A 237 16.01 -13.13 -5.19
N THR A 238 16.35 -13.57 -6.40
CA THR A 238 15.39 -13.82 -7.47
C THR A 238 15.59 -15.20 -8.09
N ASN A 239 14.58 -15.68 -8.79
CA ASN A 239 14.58 -16.96 -9.50
C ASN A 239 13.66 -16.92 -10.73
N ASP A 240 13.73 -17.90 -11.62
CA ASP A 240 12.92 -17.86 -12.85
C ASP A 240 11.43 -18.23 -12.63
N GLU A 241 11.08 -18.86 -11.50
CA GLU A 241 9.72 -19.34 -11.21
C GLU A 241 8.80 -18.22 -10.70
N ASP A 242 9.31 -17.27 -9.91
CA ASP A 242 8.52 -16.18 -9.30
C ASP A 242 8.30 -14.99 -10.26
N ARG A 243 8.53 -15.17 -11.56
CA ARG A 243 8.31 -14.12 -12.57
C ARG A 243 6.87 -14.18 -13.05
N GLU A 244 6.15 -13.07 -12.91
CA GLU A 244 4.77 -12.97 -13.42
C GLU A 244 4.72 -12.61 -14.91
N SER A 245 5.85 -12.26 -15.52
CA SER A 245 5.96 -12.00 -16.95
C SER A 245 7.41 -12.03 -17.47
N ARG A 246 7.58 -11.70 -18.75
CA ARG A 246 8.83 -11.81 -19.51
C ARG A 246 9.99 -10.89 -19.07
N ARG A 247 9.75 -9.85 -18.26
CA ARG A 247 10.78 -8.87 -17.80
C ARG A 247 10.31 -8.08 -16.58
N ILE A 248 11.20 -7.30 -15.98
CA ILE A 248 10.83 -6.27 -15.01
C ILE A 248 10.16 -5.10 -15.75
N TRP A 249 9.00 -4.65 -15.26
CA TRP A 249 8.18 -3.63 -15.92
C TRP A 249 8.18 -2.26 -15.25
N VAL A 250 8.57 -2.19 -13.98
CA VAL A 250 8.66 -0.90 -13.28
C VAL A 250 9.61 0.04 -14.03
N ALA A 251 9.28 1.33 -14.10
CA ALA A 251 10.19 2.33 -14.66
C ALA A 251 11.41 2.55 -13.75
N GLY A 252 11.23 2.39 -12.44
CA GLY A 252 12.30 2.48 -11.46
C GLY A 252 11.90 1.92 -10.11
N TYR A 253 12.88 1.76 -9.22
CA TYR A 253 12.65 1.11 -7.93
C TYR A 253 13.29 1.85 -6.75
N VAL A 254 12.51 2.01 -5.67
CA VAL A 254 12.89 2.82 -4.50
C VAL A 254 12.79 1.99 -3.24
N VAL A 255 13.91 1.77 -2.55
CA VAL A 255 14.00 0.89 -1.38
C VAL A 255 14.70 1.57 -0.20
N ARG A 256 14.42 1.10 1.02
CA ARG A 256 15.11 1.60 2.22
C ARG A 256 16.45 0.92 2.43
N ASP A 257 16.48 -0.41 2.43
CA ASP A 257 17.66 -1.22 2.79
C ASP A 257 17.73 -2.46 1.89
N PRO A 258 18.47 -2.40 0.77
CA PRO A 258 18.67 -3.56 -0.09
C PRO A 258 19.51 -4.61 0.65
N SER A 259 19.16 -5.87 0.47
CA SER A 259 19.81 -6.96 1.17
C SER A 259 21.24 -7.12 0.69
N ARG A 260 22.19 -7.08 1.64
CA ARG A 260 23.62 -7.30 1.35
C ARG A 260 23.96 -8.77 1.08
N VAL A 261 23.08 -9.67 1.52
CA VAL A 261 23.24 -11.13 1.37
C VAL A 261 21.91 -11.71 0.94
N VAL A 262 21.94 -12.52 -0.11
CA VAL A 262 20.80 -13.31 -0.56
C VAL A 262 20.81 -14.64 0.19
N SER A 263 19.68 -15.00 0.81
CA SER A 263 19.59 -16.23 1.61
C SER A 263 18.21 -16.88 1.49
N ASN A 264 18.01 -17.59 0.38
CA ASN A 264 16.87 -18.48 0.19
C ASN A 264 17.31 -19.67 -0.68
N PHE A 265 16.78 -20.87 -0.41
CA PHE A 265 17.14 -22.08 -1.16
C PHE A 265 16.70 -22.04 -2.63
N ARG A 266 15.70 -21.21 -2.96
CA ARG A 266 15.22 -20.98 -4.34
C ARG A 266 16.01 -19.92 -5.07
N ALA A 267 16.83 -19.13 -4.35
CA ALA A 267 17.54 -18.00 -4.95
C ALA A 267 18.55 -18.49 -5.99
N GLN A 268 18.48 -17.89 -7.18
CA GLN A 268 19.43 -18.12 -8.27
C GLN A 268 20.33 -16.91 -8.49
N ARG A 269 19.82 -15.70 -8.22
CA ARG A 269 20.51 -14.42 -8.45
C ARG A 269 20.18 -13.43 -7.34
N SER A 270 20.93 -12.33 -7.29
CA SER A 270 20.58 -11.17 -6.46
C SER A 270 19.58 -10.28 -7.17
N LEU A 271 18.85 -9.46 -6.39
CA LEU A 271 17.89 -8.53 -6.98
C LEU A 271 18.58 -7.38 -7.71
N ASP A 272 19.71 -6.89 -7.21
CA ASP A 272 20.52 -5.86 -7.86
C ASP A 272 21.06 -6.33 -9.22
N ASP A 273 21.52 -7.58 -9.34
CA ASP A 273 21.94 -8.13 -10.63
C ASP A 273 20.79 -8.11 -11.64
N ASP A 274 19.59 -8.55 -11.24
CA ASP A 274 18.42 -8.55 -12.13
C ASP A 274 18.02 -7.11 -12.52
N LEU A 275 18.02 -6.16 -11.58
CA LEU A 275 17.74 -4.74 -11.87
C LEU A 275 18.78 -4.13 -12.83
N GLU A 276 20.08 -4.41 -12.64
CA GLU A 276 21.12 -3.96 -13.56
C GLU A 276 20.96 -4.56 -14.95
N SER A 277 20.68 -5.86 -15.03
CA SER A 277 20.55 -6.60 -16.29
C SER A 277 19.35 -6.13 -17.14
N ASP A 278 18.22 -5.82 -16.49
CA ASP A 278 17.01 -5.30 -17.15
C ASP A 278 17.06 -3.76 -17.33
N GLY A 279 18.15 -3.10 -16.93
CA GLY A 279 18.33 -1.66 -17.11
C GLY A 279 17.45 -0.79 -16.20
N ILE A 280 17.04 -1.30 -15.05
CA ILE A 280 16.13 -0.64 -14.12
C ILE A 280 16.91 0.29 -13.19
N VAL A 281 16.66 1.60 -13.34
CA VAL A 281 17.27 2.62 -12.48
C VAL A 281 16.52 2.70 -11.15
N GLY A 282 17.25 2.58 -10.05
CA GLY A 282 16.69 2.64 -8.71
C GLY A 282 17.53 3.40 -7.70
N ILE A 283 16.97 3.55 -6.51
CA ILE A 283 17.58 4.26 -5.40
C ILE A 283 17.29 3.55 -4.07
N SER A 284 18.34 3.42 -3.27
CA SER A 284 18.30 2.84 -1.93
C SER A 284 18.66 3.86 -0.85
N ALA A 285 18.60 3.43 0.42
CA ALA A 285 18.98 4.23 1.58
C ALA A 285 18.16 5.52 1.77
N VAL A 286 16.96 5.58 1.19
CA VAL A 286 16.02 6.68 1.35
C VAL A 286 14.96 6.37 2.41
N ASP A 287 14.37 7.40 3.01
CA ASP A 287 13.23 7.23 3.91
C ASP A 287 11.95 6.92 3.11
N THR A 288 11.75 5.66 2.78
CA THR A 288 10.56 5.19 2.05
C THR A 288 9.27 5.46 2.81
N ARG A 289 9.31 5.61 4.15
CA ARG A 289 8.13 5.99 4.94
C ARG A 289 7.78 7.46 4.75
N ALA A 290 8.76 8.36 4.73
CA ALA A 290 8.53 9.78 4.42
C ALA A 290 7.95 9.95 3.01
N ILE A 291 8.52 9.25 2.02
CA ILE A 291 8.03 9.23 0.64
C ILE A 291 6.59 8.71 0.59
N THR A 292 6.31 7.56 1.21
CA THR A 292 4.96 6.96 1.26
C THR A 292 3.94 7.90 1.88
N ARG A 293 4.27 8.53 3.02
CA ARG A 293 3.37 9.48 3.68
C ARG A 293 3.07 10.69 2.81
N HIS A 294 4.06 11.14 2.04
CA HIS A 294 3.89 12.24 1.11
C HIS A 294 2.95 11.86 -0.04
N ILE A 295 3.23 10.77 -0.75
CA ILE A 295 2.39 10.28 -1.85
C ILE A 295 0.96 10.04 -1.36
N ARG A 296 0.76 9.46 -0.18
CA ARG A 296 -0.57 9.25 0.40
C ARG A 296 -1.33 10.56 0.61
N SER A 297 -0.64 11.65 0.96
CA SER A 297 -1.26 12.95 1.25
C SER A 297 -1.42 13.85 0.03
N ALA A 298 -0.47 13.83 -0.90
CA ALA A 298 -0.45 14.67 -2.09
C ALA A 298 -0.98 13.97 -3.34
N GLY A 299 -1.15 12.65 -3.28
CA GLY A 299 -1.44 11.80 -4.43
C GLY A 299 -0.18 11.29 -5.14
N SER A 300 -0.36 10.30 -6.01
CA SER A 300 0.64 9.87 -6.98
C SER A 300 0.92 10.99 -7.98
N MET A 301 2.18 11.15 -8.34
CA MET A 301 2.68 12.26 -9.14
C MET A 301 3.86 11.83 -9.99
N ARG A 302 4.34 12.69 -10.90
CA ARG A 302 5.55 12.39 -11.66
C ARG A 302 6.77 12.44 -10.74
N ALA A 303 7.74 11.59 -11.03
CA ALA A 303 9.02 11.56 -10.36
C ALA A 303 10.12 11.11 -11.31
N GLY A 304 11.36 11.30 -10.87
CA GLY A 304 12.54 10.78 -11.54
C GLY A 304 13.61 10.34 -10.55
N VAL A 305 14.32 9.27 -10.90
CA VAL A 305 15.54 8.87 -10.18
C VAL A 305 16.73 9.22 -11.06
N PHE A 306 17.73 9.89 -10.49
CA PHE A 306 18.92 10.34 -11.19
C PHE A 306 20.16 9.81 -10.47
N SER A 307 21.06 9.16 -11.19
CA SER A 307 22.30 8.56 -10.70
C SER A 307 23.38 8.61 -11.79
N GLY A 308 24.63 8.30 -11.45
CA GLY A 308 25.74 8.35 -12.42
C GLY A 308 25.96 9.77 -12.95
N GLU A 309 26.13 9.93 -14.25
CA GLU A 309 26.32 11.24 -14.89
C GLU A 309 25.09 12.16 -14.73
N ASP A 310 23.88 11.58 -14.76
CA ASP A 310 22.63 12.33 -14.63
C ASP A 310 22.41 12.90 -13.21
N LEU A 311 23.14 12.40 -12.20
CA LEU A 311 23.15 12.99 -10.86
C LEU A 311 23.78 14.39 -10.86
N ALA A 312 24.74 14.63 -11.75
CA ALA A 312 25.48 15.89 -11.83
C ALA A 312 24.70 17.01 -12.53
N LEU A 313 23.54 16.69 -13.13
CA LEU A 313 22.64 17.69 -13.69
C LEU A 313 22.20 18.69 -12.60
N PRO A 314 22.08 19.99 -12.91
CA PRO A 314 21.52 20.97 -11.99
C PRO A 314 20.15 20.54 -11.46
N GLU A 315 19.84 20.88 -10.20
CA GLU A 315 18.59 20.46 -9.56
C GLU A 315 17.35 20.94 -10.33
N GLU A 316 17.42 22.15 -10.89
CA GLU A 316 16.37 22.74 -11.73
C GLU A 316 16.16 21.95 -13.03
N GLU A 317 17.23 21.43 -13.63
CA GLU A 317 17.16 20.62 -14.84
C GLU A 317 16.55 19.24 -14.53
N GLN A 318 16.94 18.62 -13.42
CA GLN A 318 16.32 17.36 -12.96
C GLN A 318 14.81 17.53 -12.73
N LEU A 319 14.39 18.61 -12.08
CA LEU A 319 12.97 18.91 -11.87
C LEU A 319 12.26 19.19 -13.20
N ALA A 320 12.87 19.96 -14.12
CA ALA A 320 12.30 20.22 -15.43
C ALA A 320 12.05 18.93 -16.23
N LEU A 321 12.97 17.96 -16.15
CA LEU A 321 12.80 16.63 -16.75
C LEU A 321 11.62 15.87 -16.14
N VAL A 322 11.44 15.91 -14.82
CA VAL A 322 10.28 15.31 -14.15
C VAL A 322 8.97 15.97 -14.60
N LEU A 323 8.94 17.30 -14.66
CA LEU A 323 7.78 18.08 -15.11
C LEU A 323 7.48 17.91 -16.61
N GLY A 324 8.48 17.56 -17.41
CA GLY A 324 8.33 17.19 -18.83
C GLY A 324 7.85 15.76 -19.06
N GLY A 325 7.84 14.91 -18.03
CA GLY A 325 7.38 13.53 -18.10
C GLY A 325 5.88 13.40 -18.40
N ARG A 326 5.49 12.31 -19.06
CA ARG A 326 4.09 11.98 -19.34
C ARG A 326 3.34 11.68 -18.05
N GLN A 327 2.08 12.11 -17.97
CA GLN A 327 1.17 11.73 -16.89
C GLN A 327 0.55 10.36 -17.19
N MET A 328 0.21 9.61 -16.14
CA MET A 328 -0.48 8.32 -16.27
C MET A 328 -1.94 8.49 -16.72
N GLN A 329 -2.57 9.62 -16.38
CA GLN A 329 -3.92 9.93 -16.83
C GLN A 329 -3.94 10.17 -18.35
N GLY A 330 -4.90 9.57 -19.04
CA GLY A 330 -5.01 9.58 -20.50
C GLY A 330 -3.94 8.75 -21.22
N LEU A 331 -3.16 7.94 -20.52
CA LEU A 331 -2.10 7.13 -21.10
C LEU A 331 -2.53 5.66 -21.25
N ASN A 332 -2.54 5.16 -22.48
CA ASN A 332 -2.67 3.73 -22.73
C ASN A 332 -1.28 3.08 -22.86
N LEU A 333 -1.01 2.06 -22.05
CA LEU A 333 0.24 1.30 -22.05
C LEU A 333 0.05 -0.19 -22.41
N SER A 334 -1.16 -0.64 -22.75
CA SER A 334 -1.46 -2.05 -23.06
C SER A 334 -0.60 -2.58 -24.22
N SER A 335 -0.46 -1.79 -25.28
CA SER A 335 0.36 -2.14 -26.45
C SER A 335 1.84 -2.35 -26.13
N ALA A 336 2.37 -1.70 -25.09
CA ALA A 336 3.76 -1.86 -24.69
C ALA A 336 4.02 -3.15 -23.89
N VAL A 337 2.97 -3.70 -23.26
CA VAL A 337 3.07 -4.87 -22.38
C VAL A 337 2.49 -6.15 -22.97
N SER A 338 1.58 -6.04 -23.93
CA SER A 338 0.92 -7.17 -24.57
C SER A 338 1.90 -8.11 -25.28
N THR A 339 1.47 -9.35 -25.51
CA THR A 339 2.07 -10.27 -26.46
C THR A 339 1.97 -9.74 -27.90
N ASN A 340 2.95 -10.07 -28.74
CA ASN A 340 2.95 -9.69 -30.15
C ASN A 340 2.15 -10.67 -31.01
N GLU A 341 2.04 -11.92 -30.58
CA GLU A 341 1.42 -13.01 -31.33
C GLU A 341 0.49 -13.82 -30.43
N GLN A 342 -0.53 -14.42 -31.05
CA GLN A 342 -1.41 -15.36 -30.36
C GLN A 342 -0.65 -16.63 -29.99
N TYR A 343 -0.89 -17.14 -28.78
CA TYR A 343 -0.42 -18.46 -28.37
C TYR A 343 -1.49 -19.17 -27.53
N THR A 344 -1.32 -20.48 -27.32
CA THR A 344 -2.27 -21.29 -26.55
C THR A 344 -1.55 -22.08 -25.46
N VAL A 345 -2.10 -22.01 -24.25
CA VAL A 345 -1.72 -22.89 -23.14
C VAL A 345 -2.84 -23.93 -22.97
N PRO A 346 -2.54 -25.23 -23.15
CA PRO A 346 -3.58 -26.26 -23.13
C PRO A 346 -4.21 -26.40 -21.75
N ALA A 347 -5.45 -26.87 -21.72
CA ALA A 347 -6.13 -27.26 -20.48
C ALA A 347 -5.32 -28.31 -19.70
N ARG A 348 -5.32 -28.18 -18.37
CA ARG A 348 -4.87 -29.21 -17.44
C ARG A 348 -6.09 -29.86 -16.81
N GLY A 349 -6.14 -31.20 -16.83
CA GLY A 349 -7.27 -31.96 -16.29
C GLY A 349 -8.42 -32.13 -17.29
N GLU A 350 -9.66 -32.15 -16.78
CA GLU A 350 -10.86 -32.28 -17.60
C GLU A 350 -11.10 -31.01 -18.40
N ARG A 351 -11.18 -31.15 -19.73
CA ARG A 351 -11.37 -30.02 -20.63
C ARG A 351 -12.79 -29.45 -20.52
N VAL A 352 -12.89 -28.18 -20.18
CA VAL A 352 -14.14 -27.40 -20.12
C VAL A 352 -14.45 -26.73 -21.44
N GLY A 353 -13.45 -26.14 -22.10
CA GLY A 353 -13.63 -25.35 -23.32
C GLY A 353 -12.41 -24.49 -23.61
N SER A 354 -12.54 -23.53 -24.53
CA SER A 354 -11.51 -22.53 -24.80
C SER A 354 -11.87 -21.20 -24.14
N VAL A 355 -10.87 -20.47 -23.64
CA VAL A 355 -11.04 -19.09 -23.17
C VAL A 355 -10.12 -18.18 -23.99
N ALA A 356 -10.70 -17.14 -24.59
CA ALA A 356 -9.95 -16.07 -25.23
C ALA A 356 -9.50 -15.07 -24.15
N VAL A 357 -8.20 -14.98 -23.89
CA VAL A 357 -7.61 -14.00 -22.98
C VAL A 357 -7.08 -12.84 -23.81
N ILE A 358 -7.66 -11.66 -23.64
CA ILE A 358 -7.09 -10.43 -24.22
C ILE A 358 -5.96 -9.96 -23.32
N ASP A 359 -4.72 -10.04 -23.82
CA ASP A 359 -3.53 -9.68 -23.08
C ASP A 359 -3.34 -8.17 -23.06
N LEU A 360 -3.80 -7.55 -21.97
CA LEU A 360 -3.61 -6.13 -21.68
C LEU A 360 -2.39 -5.89 -20.77
N GLY A 361 -1.56 -6.91 -20.56
CA GLY A 361 -0.53 -6.98 -19.52
C GLY A 361 -0.74 -8.17 -18.59
N VAL A 362 -1.15 -9.32 -19.14
CA VAL A 362 -1.55 -10.49 -18.35
C VAL A 362 -0.40 -11.04 -17.52
N LYS A 363 -0.73 -11.40 -16.29
CA LYS A 363 0.15 -12.12 -15.39
C LYS A 363 0.13 -13.63 -15.66
N THR A 364 1.30 -14.24 -15.58
CA THR A 364 1.51 -15.66 -15.90
C THR A 364 0.66 -16.57 -15.00
N SER A 365 0.52 -16.22 -13.71
CA SER A 365 -0.34 -16.96 -12.79
C SER A 365 -1.81 -17.03 -13.23
N THR A 366 -2.36 -15.98 -13.84
CA THR A 366 -3.73 -15.98 -14.38
C THR A 366 -3.91 -17.06 -15.45
N ILE A 367 -2.94 -17.18 -16.36
CA ILE A 367 -2.97 -18.19 -17.43
C ILE A 367 -2.92 -19.60 -16.84
N HIS A 368 -2.06 -19.82 -15.84
CA HIS A 368 -1.96 -21.10 -15.15
C HIS A 368 -3.24 -21.49 -14.43
N TYR A 369 -3.84 -20.57 -13.69
CA TYR A 369 -5.08 -20.86 -12.97
C TYR A 369 -6.25 -21.14 -13.91
N LEU A 370 -6.37 -20.45 -15.05
CA LEU A 370 -7.38 -20.77 -16.07
C LEU A 370 -7.14 -22.17 -16.67
N SER A 371 -5.90 -22.49 -17.03
CA SER A 371 -5.52 -23.81 -17.55
C SER A 371 -5.85 -24.93 -16.55
N GLU A 372 -5.59 -24.73 -15.26
CA GLU A 372 -5.91 -25.68 -14.17
C GLU A 372 -7.42 -25.89 -13.95
N ARG A 373 -8.25 -24.93 -14.37
CA ARG A 373 -9.72 -25.07 -14.38
C ARG A 373 -10.24 -25.81 -15.62
N GLY A 374 -9.36 -26.29 -16.49
CA GLY A 374 -9.72 -27.07 -17.66
C GLY A 374 -9.91 -26.25 -18.93
N PHE A 375 -9.47 -24.99 -18.97
CA PHE A 375 -9.56 -24.17 -20.19
C PHE A 375 -8.34 -24.32 -21.09
N ASP A 376 -8.57 -24.45 -22.39
CA ASP A 376 -7.56 -24.11 -23.40
C ASP A 376 -7.45 -22.58 -23.46
N VAL A 377 -6.37 -22.04 -22.91
CA VAL A 377 -6.18 -20.60 -22.76
C VAL A 377 -5.55 -20.04 -24.02
N GLN A 378 -6.34 -19.35 -24.84
CA GLN A 378 -5.89 -18.68 -26.04
C GLN A 378 -5.54 -17.23 -25.71
N VAL A 379 -4.26 -16.92 -25.57
CA VAL A 379 -3.79 -15.58 -25.26
C VAL A 379 -3.62 -14.78 -26.55
N LEU A 380 -4.32 -13.66 -26.65
CA LEU A 380 -4.42 -12.81 -27.84
C LEU A 380 -3.76 -11.46 -27.59
N PRO A 381 -3.06 -10.88 -28.58
CA PRO A 381 -2.57 -9.51 -28.51
C PRO A 381 -3.69 -8.53 -28.21
N GLU A 382 -3.37 -7.43 -27.51
CA GLU A 382 -4.33 -6.38 -27.19
C GLU A 382 -5.03 -5.85 -28.46
N SER A 383 -4.30 -5.79 -29.57
CA SER A 383 -4.74 -5.26 -30.87
C SER A 383 -5.82 -6.09 -31.58
N VAL A 384 -6.18 -7.28 -31.09
CA VAL A 384 -7.17 -8.16 -31.72
C VAL A 384 -8.54 -7.47 -31.85
N SER A 385 -9.28 -7.77 -32.92
CA SER A 385 -10.64 -7.26 -33.15
C SER A 385 -11.71 -8.19 -32.57
N ALA A 386 -12.93 -7.66 -32.37
CA ALA A 386 -14.06 -8.47 -31.90
C ALA A 386 -14.41 -9.60 -32.89
N GLU A 387 -14.34 -9.32 -34.19
CA GLU A 387 -14.60 -10.29 -35.26
C GLU A 387 -13.58 -11.42 -35.22
N GLN A 388 -12.30 -11.11 -35.00
CA GLN A 388 -11.25 -12.11 -34.85
C GLN A 388 -11.46 -12.97 -33.61
N VAL A 389 -11.85 -12.37 -32.48
CA VAL A 389 -12.17 -13.11 -31.24
C VAL A 389 -13.35 -14.06 -31.46
N LEU A 390 -14.45 -13.57 -32.05
CA LEU A 390 -15.64 -14.38 -32.29
C LEU A 390 -15.38 -15.49 -33.33
N ALA A 391 -14.52 -15.26 -34.31
CA ALA A 391 -14.13 -16.27 -35.30
C ALA A 391 -13.34 -17.46 -34.69
N LEU A 392 -12.75 -17.28 -33.49
CA LEU A 392 -12.11 -18.38 -32.75
C LEU A 392 -13.13 -19.30 -32.05
N ASP A 393 -14.40 -18.90 -32.01
CA ASP A 393 -15.49 -19.59 -31.31
C ASP A 393 -15.12 -19.99 -29.86
N PRO A 394 -14.64 -19.04 -29.03
CA PRO A 394 -14.25 -19.34 -27.67
C PRO A 394 -15.48 -19.65 -26.80
N SER A 395 -15.31 -20.50 -25.79
CA SER A 395 -16.36 -20.75 -24.79
C SER A 395 -16.55 -19.58 -23.83
N ALA A 396 -15.53 -18.73 -23.68
CA ALA A 396 -15.59 -17.54 -22.83
C ALA A 396 -14.53 -16.50 -23.21
N LEU A 397 -14.74 -15.26 -22.77
CA LEU A 397 -13.81 -14.15 -22.89
C LEU A 397 -13.26 -13.76 -21.52
N PHE A 398 -11.98 -13.38 -21.51
CA PHE A 398 -11.31 -12.90 -20.32
C PHE A 398 -10.47 -11.67 -20.65
N PHE A 399 -10.64 -10.59 -19.88
CA PHE A 399 -9.77 -9.41 -19.97
C PHE A 399 -8.81 -9.39 -18.79
N SER A 400 -7.52 -9.35 -19.08
CA SER A 400 -6.49 -9.35 -18.06
C SER A 400 -6.37 -8.03 -17.30
N ASN A 401 -5.50 -8.04 -16.29
CA ASN A 401 -4.92 -6.83 -15.74
C ASN A 401 -4.09 -6.08 -16.81
N GLY A 402 -3.75 -4.83 -16.51
CA GLY A 402 -2.98 -3.99 -17.42
C GLY A 402 -2.64 -2.61 -16.84
N PRO A 403 -1.63 -1.94 -17.40
CA PRO A 403 -1.25 -0.58 -17.03
C PRO A 403 -2.05 0.49 -17.78
N GLY A 404 -2.11 1.69 -17.19
CA GLY A 404 -2.63 2.89 -17.83
C GLY A 404 -4.05 3.26 -17.42
N ASP A 405 -4.63 4.18 -18.20
CA ASP A 405 -5.94 4.77 -17.96
C ASP A 405 -7.03 4.05 -18.79
N PRO A 406 -8.11 3.55 -18.15
CA PRO A 406 -9.19 2.89 -18.86
C PRO A 406 -9.94 3.83 -19.81
N GLU A 407 -9.95 5.15 -19.58
CA GLU A 407 -10.58 6.13 -20.49
C GLU A 407 -9.90 6.17 -21.87
N ALA A 408 -8.62 5.78 -21.95
CA ALA A 408 -7.86 5.74 -23.21
C ALA A 408 -7.99 4.40 -23.97
N SER A 409 -9.00 3.58 -23.64
CA SER A 409 -9.14 2.19 -24.13
C SER A 409 -10.47 1.89 -24.85
N ASP A 410 -11.00 2.85 -25.60
CA ASP A 410 -12.30 2.72 -26.31
C ASP A 410 -12.38 1.50 -27.23
N ARG A 411 -11.29 1.14 -27.92
CA ARG A 411 -11.26 -0.06 -28.77
C ARG A 411 -11.56 -1.33 -27.97
N HIS A 412 -11.02 -1.45 -26.76
CA HIS A 412 -11.26 -2.60 -25.89
C HIS A 412 -12.68 -2.60 -25.32
N VAL A 413 -13.23 -1.42 -25.02
CA VAL A 413 -14.63 -1.27 -24.61
C VAL A 413 -15.58 -1.73 -25.71
N GLU A 414 -15.34 -1.32 -26.97
CA GLU A 414 -16.17 -1.75 -28.11
C GLU A 414 -16.01 -3.24 -28.43
N LEU A 415 -14.80 -3.79 -28.30
CA LEU A 415 -14.59 -5.24 -28.37
C LEU A 415 -15.48 -5.95 -27.35
N LEU A 416 -15.39 -5.54 -26.08
CA LEU A 416 -16.14 -6.15 -24.99
C LEU A 416 -17.65 -6.04 -25.21
N ARG A 417 -18.16 -4.86 -25.60
CA ARG A 417 -19.58 -4.66 -25.92
C ARG A 417 -20.06 -5.60 -27.01
N THR A 418 -19.26 -5.78 -28.06
CA THR A 418 -19.58 -6.67 -29.19
C THR A 418 -19.66 -8.13 -28.73
N THR A 419 -18.69 -8.59 -27.93
CA THR A 419 -18.68 -9.96 -27.42
C THR A 419 -19.76 -10.23 -26.37
N LEU A 420 -20.11 -9.24 -25.54
CA LEU A 420 -21.22 -9.37 -24.58
C LEU A 420 -22.57 -9.47 -25.31
N ARG A 421 -22.76 -8.73 -26.42
CA ARG A 421 -23.96 -8.87 -27.28
C ARG A 421 -24.04 -10.22 -27.99
N ALA A 422 -22.89 -10.86 -28.21
CA ALA A 422 -22.81 -12.24 -28.67
C ALA A 422 -23.00 -13.26 -27.54
N ASP A 423 -23.38 -12.83 -26.33
CA ASP A 423 -23.70 -13.67 -25.18
C ASP A 423 -22.52 -14.55 -24.70
N LEU A 424 -21.29 -14.09 -24.97
CA LEU A 424 -20.08 -14.77 -24.55
C LEU A 424 -19.83 -14.53 -23.04
N PRO A 425 -19.69 -15.59 -22.21
CA PRO A 425 -19.36 -15.44 -20.81
C PRO A 425 -18.09 -14.63 -20.60
N PHE A 426 -18.09 -13.72 -19.62
CA PHE A 426 -17.01 -12.77 -19.42
C PHE A 426 -16.52 -12.73 -17.97
N PHE A 427 -15.19 -12.71 -17.82
CA PHE A 427 -14.53 -12.37 -16.56
C PHE A 427 -13.39 -11.35 -16.78
N GLY A 428 -13.41 -10.25 -16.01
CA GLY A 428 -12.37 -9.22 -16.05
C GLY A 428 -11.63 -9.06 -14.73
N ILE A 429 -10.31 -8.91 -14.77
CA ILE A 429 -9.45 -8.65 -13.60
C ILE A 429 -8.79 -7.27 -13.72
N CYS A 430 -8.81 -6.48 -12.63
CA CYS A 430 -8.16 -5.18 -12.51
C CYS A 430 -8.53 -4.20 -13.64
N PHE A 431 -7.73 -4.12 -14.70
CA PHE A 431 -8.04 -3.31 -15.88
C PHE A 431 -9.29 -3.84 -16.60
N GLY A 432 -9.46 -5.17 -16.65
CA GLY A 432 -10.69 -5.81 -17.15
C GLY A 432 -11.96 -5.41 -16.38
N ASN A 433 -11.87 -5.11 -15.08
CA ASN A 433 -13.00 -4.59 -14.31
C ASN A 433 -13.40 -3.18 -14.72
N GLN A 434 -12.41 -2.32 -14.94
CA GLN A 434 -12.63 -0.96 -15.40
C GLN A 434 -13.23 -0.95 -16.80
N LEU A 435 -12.73 -1.81 -17.70
CA LEU A 435 -13.28 -1.97 -19.04
C LEU A 435 -14.69 -2.55 -19.04
N LEU A 436 -15.03 -3.47 -18.14
CA LEU A 436 -16.42 -3.91 -17.97
C LEU A 436 -17.30 -2.75 -17.51
N GLY A 437 -16.87 -1.99 -16.50
CA GLY A 437 -17.61 -0.80 -16.05
C GLY A 437 -17.92 0.17 -17.19
N ARG A 438 -16.92 0.50 -18.00
CA ARG A 438 -17.09 1.35 -19.20
C ARG A 438 -17.97 0.70 -20.26
N ALA A 439 -17.80 -0.59 -20.53
CA ALA A 439 -18.62 -1.33 -21.50
C ALA A 439 -20.10 -1.33 -21.12
N LEU A 440 -20.40 -1.35 -19.82
CA LEU A 440 -21.75 -1.25 -19.29
C LEU A 440 -22.30 0.19 -19.29
N GLY A 441 -21.45 1.21 -19.49
CA GLY A 441 -21.83 2.63 -19.54
C GLY A 441 -21.54 3.44 -18.28
N PHE A 442 -20.77 2.89 -17.34
CA PHE A 442 -20.35 3.59 -16.12
C PHE A 442 -19.05 4.38 -16.32
N GLY A 443 -18.85 5.41 -15.50
CA GLY A 443 -17.62 6.20 -15.49
C GLY A 443 -16.46 5.49 -14.77
N THR A 444 -15.28 6.08 -14.89
CA THR A 444 -14.10 5.71 -14.10
C THR A 444 -13.46 6.95 -13.51
N TYR A 445 -12.76 6.83 -12.40
CA TYR A 445 -12.03 7.94 -11.80
C TYR A 445 -10.66 7.50 -11.30
N LYS A 446 -9.73 8.45 -11.23
CA LYS A 446 -8.39 8.24 -10.69
C LYS A 446 -8.41 8.36 -9.16
N LEU A 447 -7.88 7.35 -8.48
CA LEU A 447 -7.66 7.37 -7.05
C LEU A 447 -6.46 8.28 -6.71
N PRO A 448 -6.46 8.98 -5.56
CA PRO A 448 -5.36 9.87 -5.19
C PRO A 448 -4.00 9.18 -5.24
N PHE A 449 -3.87 7.99 -4.63
CA PHE A 449 -2.63 7.20 -4.61
C PHE A 449 -2.85 5.72 -4.98
N GLY A 450 -4.09 5.32 -5.31
CA GLY A 450 -4.46 3.96 -5.69
C GLY A 450 -4.34 2.90 -4.59
N HIS A 451 -4.68 1.66 -4.91
CA HIS A 451 -4.50 0.51 -4.02
C HIS A 451 -3.37 -0.38 -4.53
N ARG A 452 -2.32 -0.51 -3.70
CA ARG A 452 -1.08 -1.21 -4.05
C ARG A 452 -0.55 -1.97 -2.85
N GLY A 453 -0.90 -3.26 -2.76
CA GLY A 453 -0.61 -4.06 -1.58
C GLY A 453 -1.20 -5.46 -1.61
N ILE A 454 -0.80 -6.28 -0.63
CA ILE A 454 -1.27 -7.67 -0.47
C ILE A 454 -2.14 -7.85 0.77
N ASN A 455 -2.75 -6.76 1.23
CA ASN A 455 -3.44 -6.68 2.52
C ASN A 455 -4.73 -5.86 2.46
N GLN A 456 -5.34 -5.74 1.28
CA GLN A 456 -6.54 -4.92 1.09
C GLN A 456 -7.81 -5.74 1.41
N PRO A 457 -8.60 -5.34 2.43
CA PRO A 457 -9.80 -6.05 2.80
C PRO A 457 -10.97 -5.70 1.88
N VAL A 458 -11.55 -6.70 1.24
CA VAL A 458 -12.69 -6.56 0.33
C VAL A 458 -13.86 -7.39 0.83
N LEU A 459 -15.07 -6.84 0.80
CA LEU A 459 -16.30 -7.59 1.11
C LEU A 459 -16.92 -8.12 -0.19
N ASP A 460 -17.10 -9.43 -0.29
CA ASP A 460 -17.98 -10.06 -1.28
C ASP A 460 -19.43 -9.99 -0.77
N LYS A 461 -20.28 -9.19 -1.43
CA LYS A 461 -21.68 -9.01 -1.02
C LYS A 461 -22.53 -10.26 -1.22
N LEU A 462 -22.18 -11.12 -2.17
CA LEU A 462 -22.94 -12.35 -2.44
C LEU A 462 -22.76 -13.35 -1.30
N THR A 463 -21.53 -13.52 -0.82
CA THR A 463 -21.19 -14.52 0.19
C THR A 463 -21.17 -13.95 1.61
N GLY A 464 -21.13 -12.62 1.75
CA GLY A 464 -20.93 -11.93 3.02
C GLY A 464 -19.52 -12.11 3.61
N ARG A 465 -18.58 -12.65 2.83
CA ARG A 465 -17.21 -12.93 3.28
C ARG A 465 -16.32 -11.72 3.06
N VAL A 466 -15.38 -11.53 3.99
CA VAL A 466 -14.27 -10.60 3.82
C VAL A 466 -13.06 -11.38 3.33
N GLU A 467 -12.46 -10.91 2.24
CA GLU A 467 -11.25 -11.45 1.65
C GLU A 467 -10.10 -10.45 1.84
N ILE A 468 -8.91 -10.96 2.16
CA ILE A 468 -7.70 -10.14 2.03
C ILE A 468 -7.18 -10.33 0.61
N THR A 469 -6.94 -9.23 -0.10
CA THR A 469 -6.69 -9.25 -1.54
C THR A 469 -5.36 -8.59 -1.90
N SER A 470 -4.82 -9.03 -3.05
CA SER A 470 -3.72 -8.35 -3.75
C SER A 470 -4.27 -7.32 -4.72
N GLN A 471 -3.78 -6.09 -4.64
CA GLN A 471 -4.26 -4.98 -5.45
C GLN A 471 -3.10 -4.20 -6.05
N ASN A 472 -3.26 -3.80 -7.31
CA ASN A 472 -2.38 -2.89 -8.01
C ASN A 472 -3.17 -2.07 -9.05
N HIS A 473 -3.85 -1.01 -8.61
CA HIS A 473 -4.58 -0.12 -9.51
C HIS A 473 -4.62 1.33 -9.02
N GLY A 474 -4.59 2.26 -9.97
CA GLY A 474 -4.73 3.71 -9.73
C GLY A 474 -6.10 4.28 -10.11
N PHE A 475 -6.97 3.47 -10.72
CA PHE A 475 -8.29 3.88 -11.22
C PHE A 475 -9.36 2.93 -10.66
N ALA A 476 -10.60 3.41 -10.58
CA ALA A 476 -11.75 2.64 -10.13
C ALA A 476 -13.00 2.98 -10.94
N VAL A 477 -13.97 2.08 -10.94
CA VAL A 477 -15.29 2.31 -11.55
C VAL A 477 -16.13 3.21 -10.65
N ASP A 478 -16.81 4.18 -11.25
CA ASP A 478 -17.80 5.03 -10.56
C ASP A 478 -19.18 4.38 -10.63
N ALA A 479 -19.55 3.67 -9.55
CA ALA A 479 -20.85 3.08 -9.38
C ALA A 479 -21.24 3.07 -7.89
N PRO A 480 -22.52 3.30 -7.54
CA PRO A 480 -22.98 3.20 -6.16
C PRO A 480 -22.86 1.76 -5.65
N ILE A 481 -22.29 1.59 -4.45
CA ILE A 481 -22.05 0.28 -3.84
C ILE A 481 -23.33 -0.44 -3.41
N GLU A 482 -24.44 0.29 -3.22
CA GLU A 482 -25.73 -0.24 -2.81
C GLU A 482 -26.74 -0.27 -3.96
N GLY A 483 -27.60 -1.29 -3.95
CA GLY A 483 -28.69 -1.45 -4.92
C GLY A 483 -28.28 -2.07 -6.26
N GLU A 484 -29.28 -2.20 -7.13
CA GLU A 484 -29.13 -2.63 -8.52
C GLU A 484 -29.19 -1.39 -9.43
N LEU A 485 -28.40 -1.42 -10.50
CA LEU A 485 -28.32 -0.40 -11.53
C LEU A 485 -28.74 -1.02 -12.86
N ASN A 486 -29.32 -0.22 -13.75
CA ASN A 486 -29.44 -0.64 -15.15
C ASN A 486 -28.22 -0.14 -15.91
N SER A 487 -27.61 -1.00 -16.72
CA SER A 487 -26.55 -0.63 -17.65
C SER A 487 -27.07 0.41 -18.65
N PRO A 488 -26.46 1.62 -18.71
CA PRO A 488 -26.83 2.62 -19.72
C PRO A 488 -26.69 2.14 -21.16
N GLU A 489 -25.86 1.13 -21.40
CA GLU A 489 -25.60 0.52 -22.72
C GLU A 489 -26.55 -0.63 -23.08
N GLY A 490 -27.56 -0.90 -22.23
CA GLY A 490 -28.61 -1.87 -22.51
C GLY A 490 -28.27 -3.33 -22.17
N PHE A 491 -27.27 -3.57 -21.32
CA PHE A 491 -26.88 -4.92 -20.87
C PHE A 491 -27.67 -5.43 -19.64
N GLY A 492 -28.81 -4.80 -19.33
CA GLY A 492 -29.67 -5.20 -18.21
C GLY A 492 -29.16 -4.72 -16.85
N ARG A 493 -29.52 -5.46 -15.80
CA ARG A 493 -29.23 -5.11 -14.40
C ARG A 493 -27.81 -5.50 -14.01
N VAL A 494 -27.19 -4.63 -13.23
CA VAL A 494 -25.82 -4.72 -12.74
C VAL A 494 -25.80 -4.38 -11.25
N GLU A 495 -25.00 -5.08 -10.48
CA GLU A 495 -24.71 -4.74 -9.09
C GLU A 495 -23.20 -4.58 -8.87
N VAL A 496 -22.83 -3.70 -7.94
CA VAL A 496 -21.51 -3.77 -7.31
C VAL A 496 -21.49 -5.03 -6.45
N SER A 497 -20.63 -5.98 -6.79
CA SER A 497 -20.52 -7.28 -6.12
C SER A 497 -19.48 -7.27 -5.00
N HIS A 498 -18.46 -6.43 -5.12
CA HIS A 498 -17.38 -6.30 -4.15
C HIS A 498 -17.04 -4.83 -3.91
N TYR A 499 -16.66 -4.48 -2.68
CA TYR A 499 -16.13 -3.15 -2.36
C TYR A 499 -15.08 -3.19 -1.24
N SER A 500 -14.20 -2.19 -1.25
CA SER A 500 -13.12 -2.03 -0.27
C SER A 500 -13.68 -1.64 1.09
N LEU A 501 -13.28 -2.35 2.15
CA LEU A 501 -13.67 -2.01 3.52
C LEU A 501 -12.88 -0.84 4.10
N ASN A 502 -11.82 -0.37 3.43
CA ASN A 502 -11.02 0.76 3.89
C ASN A 502 -11.64 2.11 3.49
N ASP A 503 -12.25 2.19 2.31
CA ASP A 503 -12.66 3.45 1.68
C ASP A 503 -13.86 3.34 0.73
N SER A 504 -14.55 2.21 0.71
CA SER A 504 -15.77 1.98 -0.08
C SER A 504 -15.60 2.10 -1.59
N VAL A 505 -14.37 2.00 -2.10
CA VAL A 505 -14.10 1.90 -3.54
C VAL A 505 -14.73 0.62 -4.11
N VAL A 506 -15.25 0.70 -5.34
CA VAL A 506 -15.81 -0.46 -6.06
C VAL A 506 -14.69 -1.43 -6.41
N GLU A 507 -14.85 -2.68 -5.97
CA GLU A 507 -13.86 -3.75 -6.13
C GLU A 507 -14.36 -4.90 -7.03
N GLY A 508 -15.59 -4.82 -7.54
CA GLY A 508 -16.12 -5.79 -8.49
C GLY A 508 -17.54 -5.48 -8.93
N LEU A 509 -17.86 -5.93 -10.14
CA LEU A 509 -19.18 -5.79 -10.76
C LEU A 509 -19.73 -7.17 -11.09
N ARG A 510 -21.06 -7.30 -11.08
CA ARG A 510 -21.76 -8.49 -11.57
C ARG A 510 -22.97 -8.07 -12.39
N CYS A 511 -23.06 -8.59 -13.60
CA CYS A 511 -24.27 -8.49 -14.41
C CYS A 511 -25.24 -9.60 -13.98
N LEU A 512 -26.52 -9.25 -13.84
CA LEU A 512 -27.57 -10.16 -13.38
C LEU A 512 -28.33 -10.81 -14.54
N ASP A 513 -28.36 -10.16 -15.69
CA ASP A 513 -29.14 -10.60 -16.86
C ASP A 513 -28.25 -11.18 -18.00
N ILE A 514 -26.92 -11.09 -17.87
CA ILE A 514 -25.93 -11.68 -18.80
C ILE A 514 -24.77 -12.34 -18.02
N PRO A 515 -24.07 -13.35 -18.59
CA PRO A 515 -23.01 -14.10 -17.89
C PRO A 515 -21.69 -13.30 -17.82
N ALA A 516 -21.68 -12.18 -17.10
CA ALA A 516 -20.51 -11.31 -16.98
C ALA A 516 -20.27 -10.84 -15.54
N PHE A 517 -19.02 -10.89 -15.10
CA PHE A 517 -18.58 -10.28 -13.84
C PHE A 517 -17.12 -9.85 -13.91
N SER A 518 -16.68 -9.06 -12.93
CA SER A 518 -15.28 -8.64 -12.83
C SER A 518 -14.90 -8.32 -11.40
N VAL A 519 -13.59 -8.30 -11.13
CA VAL A 519 -13.02 -7.80 -9.87
C VAL A 519 -11.84 -6.88 -10.13
N GLN A 520 -11.69 -5.87 -9.29
CA GLN A 520 -10.67 -4.83 -9.40
C GLN A 520 -9.30 -5.26 -8.84
N TYR A 521 -9.32 -6.22 -7.91
CA TYR A 521 -8.15 -6.85 -7.31
C TYR A 521 -7.69 -8.08 -8.12
N HIS A 522 -6.66 -8.77 -7.64
CA HIS A 522 -5.96 -9.85 -8.35
C HIS A 522 -6.17 -11.21 -7.66
N PRO A 523 -7.22 -11.98 -8.03
CA PRO A 523 -7.47 -13.35 -7.55
C PRO A 523 -6.34 -14.34 -7.79
N GLU A 524 -5.49 -14.09 -8.78
CA GLU A 524 -4.27 -14.87 -9.05
C GLU A 524 -3.16 -14.60 -8.02
N ALA A 525 -3.30 -13.55 -7.21
CA ALA A 525 -2.30 -13.10 -6.24
C ALA A 525 -0.93 -12.87 -6.89
N ALA A 526 0.10 -13.67 -6.56
CA ALA A 526 1.45 -13.59 -7.14
C ALA A 526 1.98 -12.14 -7.21
N ALA A 527 2.29 -11.51 -6.07
CA ALA A 527 2.28 -12.06 -4.72
C ALA A 527 1.00 -11.76 -3.94
N GLY A 528 0.82 -12.46 -2.80
CA GLY A 528 -0.17 -12.14 -1.77
C GLY A 528 -1.11 -13.29 -1.41
N PRO A 529 -2.23 -12.99 -0.71
CA PRO A 529 -3.17 -13.99 -0.19
C PRO A 529 -3.97 -14.68 -1.29
N HIS A 530 -4.40 -15.92 -1.03
CA HIS A 530 -5.15 -16.74 -2.00
C HIS A 530 -6.67 -16.73 -1.73
N ASP A 531 -7.14 -15.88 -0.82
CA ASP A 531 -8.54 -15.84 -0.35
C ASP A 531 -9.54 -15.78 -1.51
N SER A 532 -9.21 -15.02 -2.56
CA SER A 532 -10.10 -14.78 -3.69
C SER A 532 -9.95 -15.76 -4.87
N ASN A 533 -9.04 -16.73 -4.81
CA ASN A 533 -8.73 -17.60 -5.96
C ASN A 533 -9.95 -18.39 -6.47
N HIS A 534 -10.94 -18.63 -5.61
CA HIS A 534 -12.21 -19.26 -5.94
C HIS A 534 -13.02 -18.55 -7.05
N LEU A 535 -12.69 -17.30 -7.39
CA LEU A 535 -13.33 -16.58 -8.49
C LEU A 535 -13.03 -17.22 -9.85
N PHE A 536 -11.91 -17.92 -10.02
CA PHE A 536 -11.67 -18.74 -11.21
C PHE A 536 -12.62 -19.94 -11.28
N ASP A 537 -12.99 -20.52 -10.13
CA ASP A 537 -13.98 -21.60 -10.07
C ASP A 537 -15.38 -21.06 -10.40
N ARG A 538 -15.72 -19.88 -9.87
CA ARG A 538 -16.97 -19.15 -10.20
C ARG A 538 -17.08 -18.88 -11.71
N PHE A 539 -15.99 -18.48 -12.35
CA PHE A 539 -15.95 -18.29 -13.81
C PHE A 539 -16.12 -19.61 -14.56
N ARG A 540 -15.40 -20.67 -14.17
CA ARG A 540 -15.57 -22.01 -14.75
C ARG A 540 -17.02 -22.47 -14.70
N ASP A 541 -17.64 -22.39 -13.52
CA ASP A 541 -19.00 -22.86 -13.30
C ASP A 541 -20.01 -22.06 -14.12
N MET A 542 -19.81 -20.75 -14.27
CA MET A 542 -20.61 -19.89 -15.15
C MET A 542 -20.54 -20.34 -16.62
N VAL A 543 -19.35 -20.68 -17.12
CA VAL A 543 -19.17 -21.14 -18.51
C VAL A 543 -19.82 -22.51 -18.73
N VAL A 544 -19.64 -23.43 -17.79
CA VAL A 544 -20.27 -24.77 -17.84
C VAL A 544 -21.79 -24.65 -17.85
N GLN A 545 -22.35 -23.83 -16.95
CA GLN A 545 -23.78 -23.60 -16.90
C GLN A 545 -24.30 -23.01 -18.21
N ARG A 546 -23.64 -21.98 -18.77
CA ARG A 546 -24.09 -21.35 -20.02
C ARG A 546 -24.06 -22.31 -21.20
N THR A 547 -23.00 -23.13 -21.29
CA THR A 547 -22.86 -24.14 -22.34
C THR A 547 -23.99 -25.18 -22.26
N ALA A 548 -24.36 -25.61 -21.05
CA ALA A 548 -25.48 -26.54 -20.85
C ALA A 548 -26.83 -25.92 -21.26
N GLU A 549 -27.07 -24.64 -20.94
CA GLU A 549 -28.27 -23.91 -21.33
C GLU A 549 -28.40 -23.78 -22.85
N GLN A 550 -27.32 -23.41 -23.55
CA GLN A 550 -27.30 -23.30 -25.02
C GLN A 550 -27.51 -24.67 -25.71
N GLY A 551 -26.93 -25.74 -25.17
CA GLY A 551 -27.15 -27.10 -25.65
C GLY A 551 -28.60 -27.58 -25.48
N ALA A 552 -29.24 -27.24 -24.37
CA ALA A 552 -30.65 -27.58 -24.11
C ALA A 552 -31.57 -26.86 -25.11
N THR A 553 -31.39 -25.55 -25.33
CA THR A 553 -32.23 -24.76 -26.26
C THR A 553 -32.14 -25.24 -27.71
N THR A 554 -30.96 -25.72 -28.12
CA THR A 554 -30.73 -26.27 -29.47
C THR A 554 -31.42 -27.62 -29.67
N THR A 555 -31.51 -28.44 -28.62
CA THR A 555 -32.17 -29.75 -28.68
C THR A 555 -33.70 -29.61 -28.77
N THR A 556 -34.30 -28.67 -28.04
CA THR A 556 -35.75 -28.43 -28.06
C THR A 556 -36.25 -27.83 -29.37
N THR A 557 -35.41 -27.11 -30.11
CA THR A 557 -35.74 -26.57 -31.44
C THR A 557 -35.50 -27.56 -32.57
N GLY A 558 -34.68 -28.60 -32.36
CA GLY A 558 -34.45 -29.69 -33.31
C GLY A 558 -35.56 -30.75 -33.33
N GLU A 559 -36.32 -30.93 -32.25
CA GLU A 559 -37.45 -31.88 -32.18
C GLU A 559 -38.79 -31.31 -32.71
N GLN A 560 -38.81 -30.06 -33.18
CA GLN A 560 -39.99 -29.42 -33.78
C GLN A 560 -39.87 -29.17 -35.30
N LYS A 561 -38.89 -29.78 -35.97
CA LYS A 561 -38.83 -29.89 -37.44
C LYS A 561 -38.94 -31.35 -37.85
#